data_AF-A0A8T1MKQ2-F1
#
_entry.id   AF-A0A8T1MKQ2-F1
#
_cell.length_a   1.000
_cell.length_b   1.000
_cell.length_c   1.000
_cell.angle_alpha   90.00
_cell.angle_beta   90.00
_cell.angle_gamma   90.00
#
_symmetry.space_group_name_H-M   'P 1'
#
loop_
_entity.id
_entity.type
_entity.pdbx_description
1 polymer ?
#
loop_
_entity_poly.entity_id
_entity_poly.type
_entity_poly.pdbx_seq_one_letter_code
_entity_poly.pdbx_strand_id
1 'polypeptide(L)'
;AILRQDVPWFEKQTSGGLVHKLSENVDIIQNGIGTKFGDFVQNISGFLTGLIIAFAVGWKLSLVAFAMLPLVAIAFALFGFLMKILTLKEVAAYSRAGGIANEVLSAIRTVVAFGGEEKEYNRYSSELTTAQKQGVKKSMAVGG
;
A
#
# COMPACT_ATOMS: atom_id res chain seq x y z
N ALA A 1 -2.42 -24.51 21.05
CA ALA A 1 -3.47 -23.59 21.52
C ALA A 1 -4.72 -23.63 20.63
N ILE A 2 -4.59 -23.64 19.30
CA ILE A 2 -5.74 -23.72 18.37
C ILE A 2 -6.49 -25.07 18.46
N LEU A 3 -5.79 -26.19 18.67
CA LEU A 3 -6.39 -27.52 18.85
C LEU A 3 -7.22 -27.70 20.15
N ARG A 4 -7.28 -26.68 21.02
CA ARG A 4 -8.05 -26.70 22.28
C ARG A 4 -9.35 -25.90 22.19
N GLN A 5 -9.67 -25.33 21.03
CA GLN A 5 -10.92 -24.61 20.83
C GLN A 5 -12.11 -25.58 20.79
N ASP A 6 -13.29 -25.08 21.16
CA ASP A 6 -14.53 -25.83 21.19
C ASP A 6 -15.04 -26.15 19.78
N VAL A 7 -15.77 -27.26 19.65
CA VAL A 7 -16.31 -27.74 18.36
C VAL A 7 -17.19 -26.68 17.65
N PRO A 8 -18.06 -25.92 18.36
CA PRO A 8 -18.84 -24.84 17.73
C PRO A 8 -17.98 -23.70 17.16
N TRP A 9 -16.80 -23.46 17.72
CA TRP A 9 -15.86 -22.47 17.20
C TRP A 9 -15.27 -22.89 15.85
N PHE A 10 -14.98 -24.20 15.67
CA PHE A 10 -14.52 -24.75 14.40
C PHE A 10 -15.60 -24.76 13.32
N GLU A 11 -16.87 -24.99 13.67
CA GLU A 11 -18.00 -24.98 12.72
C GLU A 11 -18.30 -23.58 12.15
N LYS A 12 -18.01 -22.52 12.91
CA LYS A 12 -18.10 -21.13 12.43
C LYS A 12 -16.99 -20.75 11.44
N GLN A 13 -15.91 -21.52 11.38
CA GLN A 13 -14.73 -21.19 10.59
C GLN A 13 -14.70 -21.99 9.29
N THR A 14 -14.48 -21.32 8.16
CA THR A 14 -14.42 -21.96 6.85
C THR A 14 -13.27 -22.98 6.80
N SER A 15 -13.59 -24.26 6.57
CA SER A 15 -12.65 -25.37 6.49
C SER A 15 -11.53 -25.06 5.47
N GLY A 16 -10.27 -25.03 5.92
CA GLY A 16 -9.10 -24.70 5.11
C GLY A 16 -8.63 -23.24 5.18
N GLY A 17 -9.53 -22.28 5.38
CA GLY A 17 -9.18 -20.85 5.51
C GLY A 17 -8.43 -20.53 6.82
N LEU A 18 -8.66 -21.32 7.88
CA LEU A 18 -7.97 -21.15 9.16
C LEU A 18 -6.47 -21.47 9.06
N VAL A 19 -6.12 -22.56 8.38
CA VAL A 19 -4.72 -23.01 8.22
C VAL A 19 -3.97 -22.00 7.37
N HIS A 20 -4.56 -21.54 6.26
CA HIS A 20 -3.97 -20.49 5.43
C HIS A 20 -3.74 -19.19 6.21
N LYS A 21 -4.76 -18.70 6.95
CA LYS A 21 -4.62 -17.50 7.79
C LYS A 21 -3.56 -17.68 8.88
N LEU A 22 -3.45 -18.87 9.45
CA LEU A 22 -2.44 -19.14 10.47
C LEU A 22 -1.03 -19.09 9.86
N SER A 23 -0.81 -19.74 8.73
CA SER A 23 0.47 -19.69 8.00
C SER A 23 0.83 -18.26 7.61
N GLU A 24 -0.11 -17.50 7.05
CA GLU A 24 0.10 -16.10 6.67
C GLU A 24 0.46 -15.22 7.89
N ASN A 25 -0.24 -15.40 9.01
CA ASN A 25 0.07 -14.67 10.24
C ASN A 25 1.45 -15.02 10.80
N VAL A 26 1.85 -16.30 10.73
CA VAL A 26 3.18 -16.75 11.16
C VAL A 26 4.26 -16.14 10.27
N ASP A 27 4.06 -16.09 8.95
CA ASP A 27 4.98 -15.46 8.01
C ASP A 27 5.13 -13.96 8.27
N ILE A 28 4.02 -13.26 8.54
CA ILE A 28 4.04 -11.82 8.90
C ILE A 28 4.84 -11.61 10.19
N ILE A 29 4.64 -12.45 11.20
CA ILE A 29 5.37 -12.37 12.48
C ILE A 29 6.85 -12.66 12.26
N GLN A 30 7.20 -13.69 11.50
CA GLN A 30 8.58 -14.06 11.21
C GLN A 30 9.29 -12.94 10.42
N ASN A 31 8.62 -12.34 9.44
CA ASN A 31 9.16 -11.22 8.69
C ASN A 31 9.34 -9.96 9.55
N GLY A 32 8.43 -9.72 10.50
CA GLY A 32 8.53 -8.58 11.43
C GLY A 32 9.65 -8.73 12.47
N ILE A 33 9.80 -9.92 13.05
CA ILE A 33 10.73 -10.18 14.17
C ILE A 33 12.13 -10.58 13.69
N GLY A 34 12.24 -11.27 12.56
CA GLY A 34 13.52 -11.83 12.11
C GLY A 34 14.47 -10.79 11.53
N THR A 35 14.20 -10.34 10.30
CA THR A 35 15.13 -9.49 9.54
C THR A 35 14.92 -8.01 9.83
N LYS A 36 13.66 -7.58 9.86
CA LYS A 36 13.30 -6.16 10.05
C LYS A 36 13.66 -5.63 11.43
N PHE A 37 13.57 -6.47 12.46
CA PHE A 37 13.96 -6.07 13.81
C PHE A 37 15.48 -5.88 13.91
N GLY A 38 16.27 -6.76 13.29
CA GLY A 38 17.73 -6.61 13.23
C GLY A 38 18.14 -5.32 12.51
N ASP A 39 17.55 -5.07 11.35
CA ASP A 39 17.76 -3.82 10.60
C ASP A 39 17.37 -2.59 11.44
N PHE A 40 16.26 -2.67 12.19
CA PHE A 40 15.79 -1.58 13.03
C PHE A 40 16.79 -1.24 14.14
N VAL A 41 17.30 -2.24 14.85
CA VAL A 41 18.30 -2.05 15.92
C VAL A 41 19.61 -1.51 15.34
N GLN A 42 20.04 -2.01 14.18
CA GLN A 42 21.24 -1.52 13.51
C GLN A 42 21.10 -0.06 13.08
N ASN A 43 19.98 0.32 12.47
CA ASN A 43 19.75 1.70 12.03
C ASN A 43 19.66 2.67 13.21
N ILE A 44 19.02 2.28 14.31
CA ILE A 44 18.96 3.11 15.54
C ILE A 44 20.35 3.29 16.14
N SER A 45 21.11 2.21 16.29
CA SER A 45 22.45 2.27 16.88
C SER A 45 23.41 3.08 16.00
N GLY A 46 23.32 2.94 14.68
CA GLY A 46 24.06 3.76 13.71
C GLY A 46 23.70 5.24 13.79
N PHE A 47 22.40 5.56 13.89
CA PHE A 47 21.93 6.94 14.04
C PHE A 47 22.44 7.60 15.33
N LEU A 48 22.33 6.91 16.48
CA LEU A 48 22.84 7.38 17.77
C LEU A 48 24.35 7.60 17.75
N THR A 49 25.09 6.63 17.21
CA THR A 49 26.56 6.70 17.12
C THR A 49 27.00 7.84 16.20
N GLY A 50 26.35 8.00 15.05
CA GLY A 50 26.60 9.09 14.12
C GLY A 50 26.30 10.46 14.73
N LEU A 51 25.22 10.58 15.52
CA LEU A 51 24.88 11.79 16.25
C LEU A 51 25.99 12.17 17.26
N ILE A 52 26.42 11.21 18.07
CA ILE A 52 27.46 11.41 19.09
C ILE A 52 28.78 11.85 18.43
N ILE A 53 29.21 11.17 17.37
CA ILE A 53 30.43 11.51 16.63
C ILE A 53 30.31 12.91 16.00
N ALA A 54 29.16 13.23 15.39
CA ALA A 54 28.93 14.53 14.78
C ALA A 54 29.13 15.65 15.80
N PHE A 55 28.49 15.57 16.97
CA PHE A 55 28.64 16.58 18.02
C PHE A 55 30.05 16.63 18.63
N ALA A 56 30.75 15.50 18.71
CA ALA A 56 32.10 15.41 19.27
C ALA A 56 33.19 16.05 18.38
N VAL A 57 33.10 15.90 17.06
CA VAL A 57 34.13 16.42 16.12
C VAL A 57 34.03 17.94 15.93
N GLY A 58 32.82 18.50 15.94
CA GLY A 58 32.67 19.94 15.79
C GLY A 58 31.22 20.42 15.86
N TRP A 59 30.81 20.88 17.04
CA TRP A 59 29.44 21.36 17.32
C TRP A 59 28.92 22.45 16.35
N LYS A 60 29.80 23.27 15.76
CA LYS A 60 29.42 24.29 14.77
C LYS A 60 29.04 23.69 13.41
N LEU A 61 29.76 22.67 12.94
CA LEU A 61 29.49 22.04 11.64
C LEU A 61 28.22 21.18 11.71
N SER A 62 28.01 20.51 12.85
CA SER A 62 26.80 19.72 13.11
C SER A 62 25.54 20.57 13.17
N LEU A 63 25.60 21.78 13.74
CA LEU A 63 24.44 22.69 13.79
C LEU A 63 23.96 23.10 12.39
N VAL A 64 24.91 23.37 11.48
CA VAL A 64 24.60 23.74 10.09
C VAL A 64 23.99 22.54 9.34
N ALA A 65 24.52 21.33 9.56
CA ALA A 65 23.92 20.12 8.99
C ALA A 65 22.50 19.86 9.53
N PHE A 66 22.29 20.08 10.83
CA PHE A 66 20.97 19.96 11.46
C PHE A 66 19.97 21.00 10.94
N ALA A 67 20.43 22.20 10.58
CA ALA A 67 19.58 23.23 10.00
C ALA A 67 19.07 22.85 8.58
N MET A 68 19.78 21.96 7.87
CA MET A 68 19.35 21.44 6.57
C MET A 68 18.36 20.27 6.70
N LEU A 69 18.37 19.53 7.82
CA LEU A 69 17.43 18.44 8.07
C LEU A 69 15.94 18.84 7.97
N PRO A 70 15.45 19.96 8.55
CA PRO A 70 14.05 20.34 8.41
C PRO A 70 13.69 20.70 6.96
N LEU A 71 14.61 21.30 6.20
CA LEU A 71 14.37 21.62 4.78
C LEU A 71 14.15 20.33 3.97
N VAL A 72 15.03 19.33 4.19
CA VAL A 72 14.94 18.02 3.55
C VAL A 72 13.69 17.27 4.01
N ALA A 73 13.37 17.31 5.31
CA ALA A 73 12.19 16.67 5.87
C ALA A 73 10.89 17.25 5.28
N ILE A 74 10.81 18.57 5.09
CA ILE A 74 9.66 19.23 4.45
C ILE A 74 9.53 18.78 2.99
N ALA A 75 10.64 18.71 2.25
CA ALA A 75 10.62 18.23 0.87
C ALA A 75 10.13 16.78 0.77
N PHE A 76 10.62 15.89 1.64
CA PHE A 76 10.14 14.51 1.73
C PHE A 76 8.67 14.41 2.16
N ALA A 77 8.22 15.23 3.09
CA ALA A 77 6.83 15.25 3.55
C ALA A 77 5.89 15.69 2.42
N LEU A 78 6.25 16.73 1.67
CA LEU A 78 5.49 17.18 0.48
C LEU A 78 5.44 16.08 -0.59
N PHE A 79 6.58 15.44 -0.87
CA PHE A 79 6.63 14.34 -1.83
C PHE A 79 5.78 13.15 -1.38
N GLY A 80 5.87 12.75 -0.11
CA GLY A 80 5.07 11.69 0.47
C GLY A 80 3.57 12.00 0.45
N PHE A 81 3.18 13.24 0.73
CA PHE A 81 1.79 13.69 0.65
C PHE A 81 1.26 13.63 -0.80
N LEU A 82 2.05 14.11 -1.76
CA LEU A 82 1.70 14.04 -3.17
C LEU A 82 1.54 12.59 -3.64
N MET A 83 2.49 11.73 -3.30
CA MET A 83 2.43 10.30 -3.60
C MET A 83 1.19 9.63 -3.00
N LYS A 84 0.87 9.94 -1.75
CA LYS A 84 -0.34 9.44 -1.08
C LYS A 84 -1.59 9.83 -1.85
N ILE A 85 -1.72 11.09 -2.25
CA ILE A 85 -2.88 11.58 -3.03
C ILE A 85 -2.96 10.86 -4.38
N LEU A 86 -1.84 10.70 -5.08
CA LEU A 86 -1.81 10.05 -6.39
C LEU A 86 -2.21 8.57 -6.29
N THR A 87 -1.72 7.86 -5.28
CA THR A 87 -2.10 6.47 -5.01
C THR A 87 -3.58 6.36 -4.63
N LEU A 88 -4.13 7.28 -3.83
CA LEU A 88 -5.57 7.28 -3.53
C LEU A 88 -6.43 7.51 -4.78
N LYS A 89 -6.02 8.42 -5.67
CA LYS A 89 -6.72 8.65 -6.95
C LYS A 89 -6.67 7.43 -7.86
N GLU A 90 -5.53 6.78 -7.94
CA GLU A 90 -5.35 5.55 -8.72
C GLU A 90 -6.27 4.44 -8.19
N VAL A 91 -6.24 4.17 -6.88
CA VAL A 91 -7.12 3.17 -6.25
C VAL A 91 -8.60 3.51 -6.47
N ALA A 92 -8.99 4.78 -6.37
CA ALA A 92 -10.38 5.20 -6.61
C ALA A 92 -10.81 5.01 -8.08
N ALA A 93 -9.92 5.27 -9.05
CA ALA A 93 -10.20 5.04 -10.46
C ALA A 93 -10.37 3.55 -10.76
N TYR A 94 -9.47 2.70 -10.24
CA TYR A 94 -9.59 1.25 -10.35
C TYR A 94 -10.84 0.70 -9.65
N SER A 95 -11.20 1.25 -8.49
CA SER A 95 -12.41 0.85 -7.75
C SER A 95 -13.69 1.13 -8.54
N ARG A 96 -13.77 2.26 -9.26
CA ARG A 96 -14.91 2.57 -10.14
C ARG A 96 -15.02 1.61 -11.32
N ALA A 97 -13.90 1.33 -12.00
CA ALA A 97 -13.86 0.37 -13.10
C ALA A 97 -14.25 -1.04 -12.62
N GLY A 98 -13.73 -1.46 -11.46
CA GLY A 98 -14.10 -2.73 -10.82
C GLY A 98 -15.57 -2.78 -10.39
N GLY A 99 -16.14 -1.66 -9.94
CA GLY A 99 -17.56 -1.54 -9.60
C GLY A 99 -18.47 -1.76 -10.81
N ILE A 100 -18.17 -1.14 -11.95
CA ILE A 100 -18.89 -1.34 -13.21
C ILE A 100 -18.79 -2.78 -13.67
N ALA A 101 -17.59 -3.37 -13.63
CA ALA A 101 -17.40 -4.77 -13.99
C ALA A 101 -18.23 -5.70 -13.09
N ASN A 102 -18.27 -5.43 -11.78
CA ASN A 102 -19.06 -6.22 -10.84
C ASN A 102 -20.58 -6.07 -11.07
N GLU A 103 -21.06 -4.86 -11.41
CA GLU A 103 -22.46 -4.60 -11.78
C GLU A 103 -22.86 -5.40 -13.02
N VAL A 104 -22.04 -5.35 -14.07
CA VAL A 104 -22.27 -6.07 -15.34
C VAL A 104 -22.24 -7.58 -15.14
N LEU A 105 -21.26 -8.09 -14.38
CA LEU A 105 -21.14 -9.52 -14.08
C LEU A 105 -22.29 -10.03 -13.22
N SER A 106 -22.73 -9.24 -12.24
CA SER A 106 -23.87 -9.58 -11.39
C SER A 106 -25.19 -9.60 -12.16
N ALA A 107 -25.36 -8.68 -13.12
CA ALA A 107 -26.56 -8.56 -13.95
C ALA A 107 -26.42 -9.19 -15.36
N ILE A 108 -25.47 -10.11 -15.57
CA ILE A 108 -25.08 -10.59 -16.90
C ILE A 108 -26.24 -11.16 -17.72
N ARG A 109 -27.18 -11.88 -17.10
CA ARG A 109 -28.38 -12.39 -17.79
C ARG A 109 -29.25 -11.27 -18.34
N THR A 110 -29.36 -10.16 -17.61
CA THR A 110 -30.15 -8.99 -18.02
C THR A 110 -29.45 -8.24 -19.15
N VAL A 111 -28.13 -8.06 -19.05
CA VAL A 111 -27.34 -7.35 -20.08
C VAL A 111 -27.42 -8.10 -21.42
N VAL A 112 -27.27 -9.44 -21.39
CA VAL A 112 -27.38 -10.28 -22.59
C VAL A 112 -28.82 -10.32 -23.12
N ALA A 113 -29.83 -10.39 -22.24
CA ALA A 113 -31.23 -10.41 -22.65
C ALA A 113 -31.69 -9.13 -23.37
N PHE A 114 -31.09 -7.97 -23.06
CA PHE A 114 -31.38 -6.70 -23.71
C PHE A 114 -30.35 -6.29 -24.78
N GLY A 115 -29.34 -7.14 -25.07
CA GLY A 115 -28.28 -6.82 -26.05
C GLY A 115 -27.42 -5.62 -25.67
N GLY A 116 -27.29 -5.31 -24.37
CA GLY A 116 -26.63 -4.11 -23.85
C GLY A 116 -25.09 -4.19 -23.76
N GLU A 117 -24.48 -5.23 -24.32
CA GLU A 117 -23.06 -5.55 -24.17
C GLU A 117 -22.15 -4.43 -24.71
N GLU A 118 -22.47 -3.88 -25.88
CA GLU A 118 -21.69 -2.80 -26.50
C GLU A 118 -21.75 -1.50 -25.71
N LYS A 119 -22.91 -1.22 -25.08
CA LYS A 119 -23.11 -0.03 -24.23
C LYS A 119 -22.27 -0.12 -22.96
N GLU A 120 -22.27 -1.28 -22.30
CA GLU A 120 -21.47 -1.50 -21.09
C GLU A 120 -19.97 -1.58 -21.39
N TYR A 121 -19.57 -2.15 -22.53
CA TYR A 121 -18.20 -2.12 -23.01
C TYR A 121 -17.68 -0.70 -23.22
N ASN A 122 -18.46 0.16 -23.89
CA ASN A 122 -18.09 1.57 -24.10
C ASN A 122 -18.00 2.34 -22.78
N ARG A 123 -18.90 2.06 -21.82
CA ARG A 123 -18.86 2.64 -20.47
C ARG A 123 -17.56 2.27 -19.75
N TYR A 124 -17.21 0.99 -19.75
CA TYR A 124 -15.96 0.49 -19.15
C TYR A 124 -14.70 1.06 -19.81
N SER A 125 -14.66 1.12 -21.15
CA SER A 125 -13.54 1.67 -21.91
C SER A 125 -13.29 3.16 -21.64
N SER A 126 -14.36 3.95 -21.49
CA SER A 126 -14.27 5.38 -21.19
C SER A 126 -13.66 5.68 -19.81
N GLU A 127 -14.02 4.88 -18.80
CA GLU A 127 -13.48 4.98 -17.44
C GLU A 127 -12.02 4.52 -17.38
N LEU A 128 -11.67 3.44 -18.09
CA LEU A 128 -10.29 2.96 -18.24
C LEU A 128 -9.38 4.00 -18.90
N THR A 129 -9.84 4.65 -19.97
CA THR A 129 -9.06 5.68 -20.66
C THR A 129 -8.79 6.88 -19.73
N THR A 130 -9.76 7.21 -18.87
CA THR A 130 -9.60 8.27 -17.87
C THR A 130 -8.61 7.86 -16.78
N ALA A 131 -8.67 6.62 -16.31
CA ALA A 131 -7.72 6.06 -15.35
C ALA A 131 -6.30 6.01 -15.94
N GLN A 132 -6.14 5.58 -17.20
CA GLN A 132 -4.87 5.51 -17.91
C GLN A 132 -4.23 6.88 -18.06
N LYS A 133 -4.99 7.92 -18.46
CA LYS A 133 -4.47 9.30 -18.55
C LYS A 133 -3.96 9.82 -17.21
N GLN A 134 -4.64 9.50 -16.11
CA GLN A 134 -4.18 9.87 -14.76
C GLN A 134 -2.95 9.08 -14.34
N GLY A 135 -2.89 7.79 -14.68
CA GLY A 135 -1.74 6.91 -14.45
C GLY A 135 -0.48 7.37 -15.20
N VAL A 136 -0.61 7.75 -16.48
CA VAL A 136 0.51 8.29 -17.27
C VAL A 136 1.02 9.61 -16.69
N LYS A 137 0.11 10.50 -16.26
CA LYS A 137 0.50 11.77 -15.62
C LYS A 137 1.22 11.53 -14.28
N LYS A 138 0.82 10.50 -13.53
CA LYS A 138 1.53 10.03 -12.33
C LYS A 138 2.91 9.46 -12.68
N SER A 139 3.00 8.60 -13.70
CA SER A 139 4.26 7.98 -14.15
C SER A 139 5.28 9.04 -14.56
N MET A 140 4.87 10.06 -15.30
CA MET A 140 5.75 11.18 -15.67
C MET A 140 6.22 12.00 -14.47
N ALA A 141 5.38 12.17 -13.44
CA ALA A 141 5.72 12.95 -12.24
C ALA A 141 6.62 12.20 -11.26
N VAL A 142 6.53 10.87 -11.23
CA VAL A 142 7.34 10.00 -10.35
C VAL A 142 8.69 9.66 -11.00
N GLY A 143 8.84 9.91 -12.30
CA GLY A 143 10.00 9.51 -13.09
C GLY A 143 9.83 8.09 -13.58
N GLY A 144 9.28 7.95 -14.79
CA GLY A 144 9.33 6.73 -15.59
C GLY A 144 10.50 6.78 -16.55
#